data_AF-A0ABD2YZ49-F1
#
_entry.id   AF-A0ABD2YZ49-F1
#
_cell.length_a   1.000
_cell.length_b   1.000
_cell.length_c   1.000
_cell.angle_alpha   90.00
_cell.angle_beta   90.00
_cell.angle_gamma   90.00
#
_symmetry.space_group_name_H-M   'P 1'
#
loop_
_entity.id
_entity.type
_entity.pdbx_description
1 polymer ?
#
loop_
_entity_poly.entity_id
_entity_poly.type
_entity_poly.pdbx_seq_one_letter_code
_entity_poly.pdbx_strand_id
1 'polypeptide(L)'
;MDSKRHDEFAGNVEKCNRILRKFHSRVPKLELALKESGGVVRSGLTERVLSRCGGAGNLGYRFFVWASKQPGYRPSHDVYKAMIKILGTMRQFGAVWALIEEMRKENPQLLSVGVFVVLMRRFASAKMAKKAIEVLDEMPKYGCEEC
;
A
#
# COMPACT_ATOMS: atom_id res chain seq x y z
N MET A 1 7.38 31.81 6.65
CA MET A 1 8.60 31.04 6.92
C MET A 1 8.24 29.56 6.80
N ASP A 2 8.18 29.03 5.57
CA ASP A 2 7.82 27.62 5.36
C ASP A 2 9.08 26.77 5.43
N SER A 3 9.17 26.01 6.52
CA SER A 3 10.20 25.02 6.75
C SER A 3 10.13 23.97 5.64
N LYS A 4 11.12 23.98 4.74
CA LYS A 4 11.45 22.83 3.87
C LYS A 4 11.65 21.63 4.79
N ARG A 5 10.63 20.81 4.98
CA ARG A 5 10.77 19.46 5.55
C ARG A 5 11.79 18.74 4.67
N HIS A 6 13.02 18.62 5.16
CA HIS A 6 14.01 17.75 4.57
C HIS A 6 13.38 16.36 4.56
N ASP A 7 13.07 15.82 3.37
CA ASP A 7 12.52 14.47 3.26
C ASP A 7 13.64 13.50 3.66
N GLU A 8 13.72 13.21 4.96
CA GLU A 8 14.68 12.27 5.58
C GLU A 8 14.71 10.92 4.83
N PHE A 9 13.62 10.57 4.15
CA PHE A 9 13.47 9.33 3.43
C PHE A 9 13.84 9.42 1.95
N ALA A 10 14.08 10.59 1.36
CA ALA A 10 14.29 10.74 -0.08
C ALA A 10 15.42 9.85 -0.62
N GLY A 11 16.59 9.84 0.04
CA GLY A 11 17.71 8.98 -0.33
C GLY A 11 17.39 7.49 -0.21
N ASN A 12 16.67 7.11 0.85
CA ASN A 12 16.24 5.73 1.08
C ASN A 12 15.19 5.27 0.06
N VAL A 13 14.25 6.14 -0.31
CA VAL A 13 13.22 5.88 -1.32
C VAL A 13 13.86 5.62 -2.69
N GLU A 14 14.86 6.40 -3.08
CA GLU A 14 15.57 6.21 -4.34
C GLU A 14 16.40 4.93 -4.36
N LYS A 15 17.06 4.61 -3.25
CA LYS A 15 17.80 3.36 -3.09
C LYS A 15 16.86 2.15 -3.20
N CYS A 16 15.73 2.15 -2.49
CA CYS A 16 14.73 1.09 -2.55
C CYS A 16 14.17 0.92 -3.96
N ASN A 17 13.79 2.01 -4.63
CA ASN A 17 13.27 1.96 -6.00
C ASN A 17 14.29 1.41 -6.99
N ARG A 18 15.58 1.76 -6.84
CA ARG A 18 16.67 1.23 -7.67
C ARG A 18 16.84 -0.27 -7.47
N ILE A 19 16.83 -0.73 -6.22
CA ILE A 19 16.89 -2.15 -5.86
C ILE A 19 15.70 -2.91 -6.44
N LEU A 20 14.49 -2.39 -6.26
CA LEU A 20 13.26 -2.96 -6.81
C LEU A 20 13.36 -3.12 -8.32
N ARG A 21 13.71 -2.07 -9.05
CA ARG A 21 13.85 -2.14 -10.52
C ARG A 21 14.94 -3.11 -10.96
N LYS A 22 16.08 -3.15 -10.27
CA LYS A 22 17.23 -4.01 -10.63
C LYS A 22 16.99 -5.49 -10.36
N PHE A 23 16.27 -5.83 -9.29
CA PHE A 23 16.12 -7.22 -8.82
C PHE A 23 14.68 -7.73 -8.84
N HIS A 24 13.75 -7.03 -9.49
CA HIS A 24 12.33 -7.41 -9.55
C HIS A 24 12.07 -8.84 -10.06
N SER A 25 12.96 -9.44 -10.85
CA SER A 25 12.83 -10.81 -11.35
C SER A 25 13.48 -11.87 -10.44
N ARG A 26 14.28 -11.47 -9.44
CA ARG A 26 15.06 -12.37 -8.57
C ARG A 26 14.73 -12.14 -7.10
N VAL A 27 13.65 -12.75 -6.61
CA VAL A 27 13.10 -12.51 -5.25
C VAL A 27 14.15 -12.66 -4.15
N PRO A 28 14.96 -13.73 -4.07
CA PRO A 28 15.93 -13.86 -2.97
C PRO A 28 16.98 -12.74 -2.96
N LYS A 29 17.44 -12.35 -4.15
CA LYS A 29 18.43 -11.26 -4.30
C LYS A 29 17.83 -9.89 -4.00
N LEU A 30 16.56 -9.70 -4.32
CA LEU A 30 15.81 -8.49 -4.00
C LEU A 30 15.69 -8.33 -2.48
N GLU A 31 15.21 -9.36 -1.78
CA GLU A 31 15.03 -9.32 -0.33
C GLU A 31 16.35 -9.10 0.40
N LEU A 32 17.43 -9.76 -0.04
CA LEU A 32 18.77 -9.56 0.50
C LEU A 32 19.25 -8.11 0.32
N ALA A 33 19.13 -7.56 -0.90
CA ALA A 33 19.56 -6.20 -1.18
C ALA A 33 18.74 -5.15 -0.40
N LEU A 34 17.44 -5.40 -0.18
CA LEU A 34 16.59 -4.55 0.66
C LEU A 34 17.02 -4.61 2.13
N LYS A 35 17.36 -5.81 2.65
CA LYS A 35 17.88 -5.99 4.01
C LYS A 35 19.24 -5.31 4.22
N GLU A 36 20.18 -5.53 3.30
CA GLU A 36 21.52 -4.92 3.32
C GLU A 36 21.48 -3.40 3.09
N SER A 37 20.34 -2.86 2.61
CA SER A 37 20.21 -1.41 2.41
C SER A 37 20.26 -0.60 3.70
N GLY A 38 20.16 -1.26 4.87
CA GLY A 38 20.39 -0.69 6.21
C GLY A 38 19.21 0.11 6.76
N GLY A 39 18.06 0.12 6.08
CA GLY A 39 16.89 0.88 6.48
C GLY A 39 15.99 0.07 7.41
N VAL A 40 15.79 0.54 8.64
CA VAL A 40 14.60 0.15 9.44
C VAL A 40 13.37 0.47 8.61
N VAL A 41 12.54 -0.54 8.33
CA VAL A 41 11.31 -0.35 7.58
C VAL A 41 10.35 0.47 8.44
N ARG A 42 10.06 1.70 7.98
CA ARG A 42 9.15 2.64 8.63
C ARG A 42 7.97 2.91 7.72
N SER A 43 6.80 3.13 8.28
CA SER A 43 5.57 3.30 7.50
C SER A 43 5.65 4.50 6.54
N GLY A 44 6.29 5.61 6.94
CA GLY A 44 6.52 6.76 6.06
C GLY A 44 7.50 6.49 4.90
N LEU A 45 8.47 5.58 5.07
CA LEU A 45 9.33 5.13 3.97
C LEU A 45 8.52 4.26 3.00
N THR A 46 7.78 3.29 3.56
CA THR A 46 6.96 2.36 2.76
C THR A 46 5.93 3.09 1.94
N GLU A 47 5.18 4.02 2.54
CA GLU A 47 4.18 4.82 1.85
C GLU A 47 4.77 5.59 0.65
N ARG A 48 5.94 6.23 0.85
CA ARG A 48 6.64 6.96 -0.22
C ARG A 48 7.14 6.03 -1.33
N VAL A 49 7.68 4.87 -0.99
CA VAL A 49 8.12 3.86 -1.98
C VAL A 49 6.92 3.37 -2.79
N LEU A 50 5.81 3.03 -2.14
CA LEU A 50 4.58 2.63 -2.81
C LEU A 50 4.04 3.73 -3.72
N SER A 51 4.00 4.97 -3.23
CA SER A 51 3.54 6.13 -4.00
C SER A 51 4.38 6.37 -5.26
N ARG A 52 5.70 6.13 -5.20
CA ARG A 52 6.59 6.20 -6.38
C ARG A 52 6.46 5.00 -7.33
N CYS A 53 5.94 3.86 -6.88
CA CYS A 53 5.79 2.69 -7.72
C CYS A 53 4.71 2.88 -8.80
N GLY A 54 3.69 3.74 -8.59
CA GLY A 54 2.73 4.15 -9.62
C GLY A 54 2.23 2.99 -10.50
N GLY A 55 2.47 3.07 -11.82
CA GLY A 55 2.12 2.04 -12.80
C GLY A 55 2.93 0.74 -12.73
N ALA A 56 4.06 0.72 -12.01
CA ALA A 56 4.83 -0.49 -11.71
C ALA A 56 4.31 -1.17 -10.43
N GLY A 57 3.00 -1.40 -10.35
CA GLY A 57 2.33 -1.86 -9.13
C GLY A 57 2.87 -3.18 -8.55
N ASN A 58 3.39 -4.07 -9.41
CA ASN A 58 4.06 -5.30 -8.99
C ASN A 58 5.30 -5.05 -8.12
N LEU A 59 6.05 -3.96 -8.37
CA LEU A 59 7.19 -3.58 -7.55
C LEU A 59 6.74 -3.09 -6.18
N GLY A 60 5.68 -2.27 -6.15
CA GLY A 60 5.09 -1.80 -4.90
C GLY A 60 4.58 -2.95 -4.04
N TYR A 61 3.85 -3.90 -4.63
CA TYR A 61 3.37 -5.09 -3.93
C TYR A 61 4.52 -5.92 -3.34
N ARG A 62 5.58 -6.18 -4.11
CA ARG A 62 6.76 -6.92 -3.62
C ARG A 62 7.44 -6.22 -2.45
N PHE A 63 7.58 -4.90 -2.54
CA PHE A 63 8.13 -4.11 -1.44
C PHE A 63 7.25 -4.19 -0.19
N PHE A 64 5.93 -4.06 -0.34
CA PHE A 64 4.97 -4.17 0.77
C PHE A 64 5.03 -5.55 1.44
N VAL A 65 5.07 -6.63 0.67
CA VAL A 65 5.18 -8.00 1.22
C VAL A 65 6.49 -8.17 2.00
N TRP A 66 7.61 -7.69 1.46
CA TRP A 66 8.90 -7.75 2.16
C TRP A 66 8.88 -6.91 3.43
N ALA A 67 8.33 -5.69 3.38
CA ALA A 67 8.20 -4.78 4.50
C ALA A 67 7.36 -5.41 5.63
N SER A 68 6.22 -6.01 5.29
CA SER A 68 5.27 -6.64 6.23
C SER A 68 5.85 -7.85 6.96
N LYS A 69 6.90 -8.49 6.42
CA LYS A 69 7.63 -9.58 7.07
C LYS A 69 8.71 -9.11 8.05
N GLN A 70 8.99 -7.81 8.12
CA GLN A 70 10.05 -7.32 9.00
C GLN A 70 9.60 -7.34 10.47
N PRO A 71 10.44 -7.83 11.40
CA PRO A 71 10.10 -7.87 12.82
C PRO A 71 9.70 -6.48 13.35
N GLY A 72 8.54 -6.41 14.00
CA GLY A 72 8.03 -5.18 14.62
C GLY A 72 7.48 -4.13 13.64
N TYR A 73 7.48 -4.40 12.33
CA TYR A 73 6.87 -3.50 11.36
C TYR A 73 5.34 -3.63 11.38
N ARG A 74 4.63 -2.50 11.44
CA ARG A 74 3.18 -2.43 11.30
C ARG A 74 2.82 -1.38 10.25
N PRO A 75 2.15 -1.75 9.14
CA PRO A 75 1.71 -0.79 8.15
C PRO A 75 0.79 0.26 8.76
N SER A 76 0.97 1.53 8.39
CA SER A 76 0.05 2.61 8.79
C SER A 76 -1.17 2.66 7.86
N HIS A 77 -2.17 3.46 8.25
CA HIS A 77 -3.34 3.77 7.42
C HIS A 77 -2.97 4.15 5.99
N ASP A 78 -1.99 5.04 5.83
CA ASP A 78 -1.57 5.55 4.53
C ASP A 78 -0.85 4.49 3.69
N VAL A 79 -0.10 3.58 4.32
CA VAL A 79 0.52 2.44 3.63
C VAL A 79 -0.56 1.52 3.05
N TYR A 80 -1.59 1.18 3.84
CA TYR A 80 -2.70 0.37 3.36
C TYR A 80 -3.46 1.06 2.22
N LYS A 81 -3.79 2.35 2.35
CA LYS A 81 -4.42 3.13 1.28
C LYS A 81 -3.59 3.17 0.00
N ALA A 82 -2.27 3.34 0.12
CA ALA A 82 -1.36 3.31 -1.02
C ALA A 82 -1.36 1.94 -1.70
N MET A 83 -1.36 0.85 -0.92
CA MET A 83 -1.39 -0.51 -1.46
C MET A 83 -2.73 -0.84 -2.14
N ILE A 84 -3.86 -0.43 -1.54
CA ILE A 84 -5.20 -0.56 -2.15
C ILE A 84 -5.28 0.20 -3.47
N LYS A 85 -4.73 1.42 -3.53
CA LYS A 85 -4.64 2.20 -4.77
C LYS A 85 -3.83 1.47 -5.84
N ILE A 86 -2.70 0.87 -5.48
CA ILE A 86 -1.86 0.10 -6.39
C ILE A 86 -2.60 -1.15 -6.91
N LEU A 87 -3.13 -1.98 -6.02
CA LEU A 87 -3.85 -3.21 -6.37
C LEU A 87 -5.09 -2.91 -7.22
N GLY A 88 -5.87 -1.88 -6.85
CA GLY A 88 -7.03 -1.44 -7.62
C GLY A 88 -6.67 -0.88 -9.00
N THR A 89 -5.50 -0.23 -9.14
CA THR A 89 -5.00 0.21 -10.46
C THR A 89 -4.59 -0.99 -11.32
N MET A 90 -4.04 -2.05 -10.72
CA MET A 90 -3.77 -3.32 -11.39
C MET A 90 -5.02 -4.19 -11.60
N ARG A 91 -6.21 -3.70 -11.17
CA ARG A 91 -7.49 -4.42 -11.18
C ARG A 91 -7.45 -5.76 -10.41
N GLN A 92 -6.53 -5.88 -9.46
CA GLN A 92 -6.40 -7.04 -8.56
C GLN A 92 -7.37 -6.89 -7.37
N PHE A 93 -8.67 -6.78 -7.67
CA PHE A 93 -9.68 -6.48 -6.66
C PHE A 93 -9.85 -7.58 -5.61
N GLY A 94 -9.62 -8.86 -5.97
CA GLY A 94 -9.58 -9.95 -4.99
C GLY A 94 -8.48 -9.74 -3.94
N ALA A 95 -7.30 -9.27 -4.37
CA ALA A 95 -6.21 -8.95 -3.45
C ALA A 95 -6.52 -7.71 -2.61
N VAL A 96 -7.28 -6.73 -3.13
CA VAL A 96 -7.76 -5.59 -2.34
C VAL A 96 -8.66 -6.07 -1.20
N TRP A 97 -9.62 -6.93 -1.47
CA TRP A 97 -10.52 -7.46 -0.44
C TRP A 97 -9.79 -8.31 0.59
N ALA A 98 -8.84 -9.14 0.16
CA ALA A 98 -7.98 -9.89 1.07
C ALA A 98 -7.19 -8.95 2.01
N LEU A 99 -6.67 -7.84 1.48
CA LEU A 99 -5.96 -6.84 2.27
C LEU A 99 -6.88 -6.12 3.27
N ILE A 100 -8.12 -5.79 2.88
CA ILE A 100 -9.12 -5.19 3.78
C ILE A 100 -9.49 -6.17 4.91
N GLU A 101 -9.60 -7.46 4.61
CA GLU A 101 -9.89 -8.48 5.62
C GLU A 101 -8.70 -8.72 6.56
N GLU A 102 -7.47 -8.65 6.05
CA GLU A 102 -6.26 -8.63 6.89
C GLU A 102 -6.26 -7.41 7.81
N MET A 103 -6.52 -6.21 7.28
CA MET A 103 -6.67 -5.00 8.08
C MET A 103 -7.72 -5.16 9.17
N ARG A 104 -8.87 -5.77 8.84
CA ARG A 104 -9.95 -6.03 9.81
C ARG A 104 -9.48 -6.89 10.99
N LYS A 105 -8.67 -7.90 10.72
CA LYS A 105 -8.20 -8.87 11.74
C LYS A 105 -7.05 -8.31 12.57
N GLU A 106 -6.08 -7.67 11.92
CA GLU A 106 -4.82 -7.29 12.57
C GLU A 106 -4.84 -5.84 13.08
N ASN A 107 -5.54 -4.95 12.38
CA ASN A 107 -5.54 -3.51 12.64
C ASN A 107 -6.92 -2.87 12.38
N PRO A 108 -8.01 -3.34 13.03
CA PRO A 108 -9.38 -2.87 12.75
C PRO A 108 -9.54 -1.36 12.90
N GLN A 109 -8.77 -0.73 13.79
CA GLN A 109 -8.75 0.73 13.99
C GLN A 109 -8.27 1.53 12.77
N LEU A 110 -7.63 0.88 11.80
CA LEU A 110 -7.20 1.51 10.54
C LEU A 110 -8.25 1.37 9.44
N LEU A 111 -9.34 0.62 9.65
CA LEU A 111 -10.46 0.64 8.71
C LEU A 111 -11.22 1.95 8.89
N SER A 112 -11.44 2.64 7.77
CA SER A 112 -12.20 3.89 7.75
C SER A 112 -12.90 4.07 6.42
N VAL A 113 -13.92 4.94 6.40
CA VAL A 113 -14.62 5.35 5.17
C VAL A 113 -13.63 5.75 4.07
N GLY A 114 -12.53 6.41 4.42
CA GLY A 114 -11.50 6.81 3.47
C GLY A 114 -10.82 5.65 2.72
N VAL A 115 -10.73 4.45 3.33
CA VAL A 115 -10.21 3.24 2.67
C VAL A 115 -11.18 2.76 1.59
N PHE A 116 -12.47 2.68 1.93
CA PHE A 116 -13.51 2.23 1.01
C PHE A 116 -13.74 3.24 -0.13
N VAL A 117 -13.70 4.54 0.15
CA VAL A 117 -13.76 5.59 -0.89
C VAL A 117 -12.62 5.43 -1.91
N VAL A 118 -11.41 5.08 -1.48
CA VAL A 118 -10.30 4.80 -2.41
C VAL A 118 -10.65 3.60 -3.29
N LEU A 119 -11.17 2.52 -2.73
CA LEU A 119 -11.59 1.33 -3.47
C LEU A 119 -12.72 1.62 -4.46
N MET A 120 -13.79 2.30 -4.04
CA MET A 120 -14.90 2.73 -4.90
C MET A 120 -14.39 3.53 -6.09
N ARG A 121 -13.51 4.51 -5.86
CA ARG A 121 -12.88 5.30 -6.93
C ARG A 121 -12.08 4.42 -7.90
N ARG A 122 -11.42 3.36 -7.43
CA ARG A 122 -10.71 2.42 -8.31
C ARG A 122 -11.68 1.58 -9.16
N PHE A 123 -12.79 1.09 -8.59
CA PHE A 123 -13.83 0.40 -9.35
C PHE A 123 -14.48 1.32 -10.41
N ALA A 124 -14.81 2.56 -10.03
CA ALA A 124 -15.34 3.56 -10.95
C ALA A 124 -14.36 3.85 -12.09
N SER A 125 -13.06 4.05 -11.77
CA SER A 125 -12.00 4.25 -12.77
C SER A 125 -11.84 3.06 -13.71
N ALA A 126 -12.19 1.85 -13.25
CA ALA A 126 -12.18 0.62 -14.04
C ALA A 126 -13.49 0.38 -14.82
N LYS A 127 -14.39 1.38 -14.89
CA LYS A 127 -15.73 1.33 -15.50
C LYS A 127 -16.65 0.27 -14.88
N MET A 128 -16.46 -0.03 -13.60
CA MET A 128 -17.24 -1.02 -12.83
C MET A 128 -18.14 -0.31 -11.81
N ALA A 129 -19.02 0.57 -12.26
CA ALA A 129 -19.86 1.39 -11.39
C ALA A 129 -20.72 0.56 -10.42
N LYS A 130 -21.30 -0.55 -10.90
CA LYS A 130 -22.06 -1.48 -10.04
C LYS A 130 -21.22 -2.00 -8.87
N LYS A 131 -19.95 -2.38 -9.12
CA LYS A 131 -19.03 -2.82 -8.06
C LYS A 131 -18.65 -1.70 -7.11
N ALA A 132 -18.59 -0.45 -7.57
CA ALA A 132 -18.37 0.68 -6.68
C ALA A 132 -19.56 0.89 -5.72
N ILE A 133 -20.79 0.70 -6.19
CA ILE A 133 -21.99 0.74 -5.34
C ILE A 133 -22.00 -0.43 -4.35
N GLU A 134 -21.70 -1.65 -4.80
CA GLU A 134 -21.60 -2.82 -3.91
C GLU A 134 -20.59 -2.59 -2.77
N VAL A 135 -19.49 -1.85 -3.00
CA VAL A 135 -18.55 -1.50 -1.92
C VAL A 135 -19.22 -0.64 -0.84
N LEU A 136 -20.07 0.32 -1.24
CA LEU A 136 -20.82 1.16 -0.30
C LEU A 136 -21.76 0.32 0.57
N ASP A 137 -22.44 -0.66 -0.05
CA ASP A 137 -23.35 -1.57 0.66
C ASP A 137 -22.61 -2.51 1.64
N GLU A 138 -21.34 -2.82 1.36
CA GLU A 138 -20.49 -3.67 2.21
C GLU A 138 -19.87 -2.91 3.40
N MET A 139 -19.69 -1.59 3.30
CA MET A 139 -19.00 -0.76 4.30
C MET A 139 -19.51 -0.93 5.75
N PRO A 140 -20.83 -1.00 6.02
CA PRO A 140 -21.35 -1.20 7.38
C PRO A 140 -20.86 -2.50 8.03
N LYS A 141 -20.59 -3.56 7.25
CA LYS A 141 -20.07 -4.83 7.78
C LYS A 141 -18.66 -4.70 8.38
N TYR A 142 -17.98 -3.59 8.09
CA TYR A 142 -16.65 -3.26 8.59
C TYR A 142 -16.69 -2.14 9.64
N GLY A 143 -17.87 -1.79 10.17
CA GLY A 143 -18.03 -0.72 11.16
C GLY A 143 -17.74 0.67 10.58
N CYS A 144 -17.80 0.81 9.25
CA CYS A 144 -17.60 2.07 8.55
C CYS A 144 -18.96 2.55 8.02
N GLU A 145 -19.71 3.24 8.87
CA GLU A 145 -21.01 3.81 8.49
C GLU A 145 -20.80 5.25 7.96
N GLU A 146 -21.57 5.65 6.95
CA GLU A 146 -21.72 7.08 6.63
C GLU A 146 -22.59 7.70 7.73
N CYS A 147 -22.06 8.70 8.44
CA CYS A 147 -22.87 9.53 9.37
C CYS A 147 -23.86 10.40 8.60
#